data_AF-A0A7W3X9E8-F1
#
_entry.id   AF-A0A7W3X9E8-F1
#
_cell.length_a   1.000
_cell.length_b   1.000
_cell.length_c   1.000
_cell.angle_alpha   90.00
_cell.angle_beta   90.00
_cell.angle_gamma   90.00
#
_symmetry.space_group_name_H-M   'P 1'
#
loop_
_entity.id
_entity.type
_entity.pdbx_description
1 polymer ?
#
loop_
_entity_poly.entity_id
_entity_poly.type
_entity_poly.pdbx_seq_one_letter_code
_entity_poly.pdbx_strand_id
1 'polypeptide(L)'
;MNKSTIKAAMLMAAFISYPLYAAAPISDATVNTATNAELLNRIDELTRVMTARNKMQIRFQTQLNQLGQEVSQMKGSLEVFANQLEQIEERQRNLYQMIDEVQKGSTNPSRVSAPVNQDTGDGVDRAAYQSAVDLVLNDKQYGQAITAFEAFVIDHPKSSYVPNAQYWLGQLLYKEKKRNEARVAFLVVTDKYPDSNKRADAMFKIGIIDEYLGNKDSARSFYQKTINEYPSSSAAGLSAKRLKAL
;
A
#
# COMPACT_ATOMS: atom_id res chain seq x y z
N MET A 1 18.17 -33.64 -53.95
CA MET A 1 16.84 -33.30 -54.50
C MET A 1 15.78 -33.67 -53.50
N ASN A 2 14.95 -32.69 -53.14
CA ASN A 2 13.92 -32.69 -52.11
C ASN A 2 12.91 -33.84 -52.19
N LYS A 3 12.30 -34.18 -51.05
CA LYS A 3 10.84 -33.96 -50.88
C LYS A 3 10.44 -33.94 -49.40
N SER A 4 9.97 -32.75 -49.02
CA SER A 4 9.20 -32.42 -47.82
C SER A 4 7.82 -33.07 -47.89
N THR A 5 7.33 -33.58 -46.77
CA THR A 5 5.87 -33.59 -46.48
C THR A 5 5.65 -33.51 -44.97
N ILE A 6 5.20 -32.33 -44.51
CA ILE A 6 4.46 -32.15 -43.25
C ILE A 6 2.99 -32.03 -43.64
N LYS A 7 2.14 -32.85 -43.03
CA LYS A 7 0.73 -32.49 -42.74
C LYS A 7 0.34 -33.02 -41.36
N ALA A 8 0.09 -32.06 -40.47
CA ALA A 8 -0.78 -32.12 -39.28
C ALA A 8 -2.17 -32.68 -39.64
N ALA A 9 -3.09 -33.08 -38.76
CA ALA A 9 -3.18 -33.39 -37.34
C ALA A 9 -4.64 -33.91 -37.15
N MET A 10 -4.93 -34.39 -35.94
CA MET A 10 -6.26 -34.62 -35.36
C MET A 10 -7.08 -35.83 -35.83
N LEU A 11 -7.16 -36.82 -34.93
CA LEU A 11 -8.47 -37.35 -34.53
C LEU A 11 -8.38 -37.89 -33.09
N MET A 12 -9.21 -37.31 -32.22
CA MET A 12 -9.46 -37.77 -30.85
C MET A 12 -9.99 -39.21 -30.86
N ALA A 13 -9.57 -40.04 -29.91
CA ALA A 13 -10.42 -41.12 -29.40
C ALA A 13 -9.95 -41.63 -28.03
N ALA A 14 -10.87 -41.49 -27.06
CA ALA A 14 -11.13 -42.38 -25.93
C ALA A 14 -10.05 -42.62 -24.85
N PHE A 15 -10.29 -42.02 -23.69
CA PHE A 15 -9.88 -42.54 -22.39
C PHE A 15 -10.46 -43.95 -22.19
N ILE A 16 -9.60 -44.96 -22.12
CA ILE A 16 -9.94 -46.27 -21.54
C ILE A 16 -9.04 -46.48 -20.34
N SER A 17 -9.63 -46.35 -19.16
CA SER A 17 -9.04 -46.63 -17.87
C SER A 17 -8.89 -48.14 -17.66
N TYR A 18 -7.65 -48.61 -17.55
CA TYR A 18 -7.32 -49.93 -16.99
C TYR A 18 -6.49 -49.75 -15.72
N PRO A 19 -6.83 -50.42 -14.60
CA PRO A 19 -5.95 -50.47 -13.45
C PRO A 19 -4.81 -51.46 -13.76
N LEU A 20 -3.57 -50.96 -13.79
CA LEU A 20 -2.39 -51.81 -13.75
C LEU A 20 -2.17 -52.26 -12.30
N TYR A 21 -2.40 -53.54 -12.02
CA TYR A 21 -1.88 -54.17 -10.80
C TYR A 21 -0.36 -54.34 -10.96
N ALA A 22 0.40 -53.39 -10.42
CA ALA A 22 1.82 -53.58 -10.21
C ALA A 22 2.00 -54.42 -8.93
N ALA A 23 2.61 -55.61 -9.09
CA ALA A 23 3.05 -56.42 -7.96
C ALA A 23 4.11 -55.64 -7.17
N ALA A 24 3.71 -55.14 -5.99
CA ALA A 24 4.65 -54.54 -5.05
C ALA A 24 5.53 -55.64 -4.44
N PRO A 25 6.85 -55.41 -4.27
CA PRO A 25 7.71 -56.35 -3.58
C PRO A 25 7.26 -56.49 -2.12
N ILE A 26 6.92 -57.72 -1.75
CA ILE A 26 6.77 -58.20 -0.37
C ILE A 26 8.08 -57.90 0.36
N SER A 27 8.09 -56.82 1.13
CA SER A 27 9.08 -56.59 2.18
C SER A 27 8.62 -57.34 3.41
N ASP A 28 9.52 -58.15 3.95
CA ASP A 28 9.35 -58.87 5.20
C ASP A 28 8.68 -58.02 6.27
N ALA A 29 7.72 -58.64 6.96
CA ALA A 29 7.10 -58.11 8.15
C ALA A 29 8.12 -58.03 9.29
N THR A 30 9.00 -57.03 9.28
CA THR A 30 9.46 -56.42 10.53
C THR A 30 8.26 -55.72 11.13
N VAL A 31 7.59 -56.42 12.04
CA VAL A 31 6.63 -55.84 12.98
C VAL A 31 7.38 -54.74 13.73
N ASN A 32 7.31 -53.50 13.25
CA ASN A 32 7.54 -52.34 14.09
C ASN A 32 6.40 -52.33 15.09
N THR A 33 6.60 -53.01 16.23
CA THR A 33 5.89 -52.70 17.47
C THR A 33 6.32 -51.30 17.87
N ALA A 34 5.80 -50.29 17.16
CA ALA A 34 5.77 -48.93 17.68
C ALA A 34 5.10 -49.06 19.04
N THR A 35 5.88 -48.86 20.10
CA THR A 35 5.36 -48.94 21.46
C THR A 35 4.16 -47.99 21.56
N ASN A 36 3.19 -48.27 22.44
CA ASN A 36 2.05 -47.37 22.64
C ASN A 36 2.51 -45.92 22.86
N ALA A 37 3.69 -45.71 23.46
CA ALA A 37 4.32 -44.39 23.63
C ALA A 37 4.70 -43.70 22.30
N GLU A 38 5.22 -44.43 21.32
CA GLU A 38 5.61 -43.86 20.02
C GLU A 38 4.38 -43.54 19.15
N LEU A 39 3.33 -44.37 19.23
CA LEU A 39 2.04 -44.09 18.58
C LEU A 39 1.37 -42.85 19.19
N LEU A 40 1.42 -42.70 20.52
CA LEU A 40 0.91 -41.50 21.22
C LEU A 40 1.66 -40.23 20.81
N ASN A 41 2.99 -40.30 20.67
CA ASN A 41 3.79 -39.17 20.21
C ASN A 41 3.45 -38.76 18.77
N ARG A 42 3.26 -39.73 17.86
CA ARG A 42 2.84 -39.44 16.47
C ARG A 42 1.44 -38.83 16.40
N ILE A 43 0.52 -39.27 17.26
CA ILE A 43 -0.82 -38.68 17.36
C ILE A 43 -0.74 -37.24 17.87
N ASP A 44 0.07 -36.95 18.90
CA ASP A 44 0.26 -35.57 19.39
C ASP A 44 0.86 -34.66 18.32
N GLU A 45 1.84 -35.16 17.56
CA GLU A 45 2.44 -34.42 16.45
C GLU A 45 1.44 -34.13 15.33
N LEU A 46 0.63 -35.14 14.94
CA LEU A 46 -0.44 -34.95 13.96
C LEU A 46 -1.49 -33.96 14.47
N THR A 47 -1.87 -34.01 15.74
CA THR A 47 -2.81 -33.06 16.35
C THR A 47 -2.23 -31.64 16.34
N ARG A 48 -0.93 -31.47 16.63
CA ARG A 48 -0.25 -30.17 16.54
C ARG A 48 -0.19 -29.63 15.11
N VAL A 49 0.11 -30.47 14.12
CA VAL A 49 0.14 -30.06 12.72
C VAL A 49 -1.28 -29.72 12.23
N MET A 50 -2.29 -30.51 12.59
CA MET A 50 -3.69 -30.24 12.24
C MET A 50 -4.20 -28.95 12.89
N THR A 51 -3.91 -28.72 14.17
CA THR A 51 -4.29 -27.48 14.86
C THR A 51 -3.56 -26.27 14.31
N ALA A 52 -2.27 -26.39 13.95
CA ALA A 52 -1.52 -25.35 13.27
C ALA A 52 -2.11 -25.05 11.88
N ARG A 53 -2.50 -26.08 11.12
CA ARG A 53 -3.14 -25.95 9.81
C ARG A 53 -4.52 -25.29 9.91
N ASN A 54 -5.36 -25.72 10.84
CA ASN A 54 -6.67 -25.09 11.10
C ASN A 54 -6.52 -23.64 11.52
N LYS A 55 -5.55 -23.32 12.39
CA LYS A 55 -5.26 -21.95 12.81
C LYS A 55 -4.76 -21.08 11.66
N MET A 56 -3.95 -21.65 10.76
CA MET A 56 -3.50 -20.97 9.54
C MET A 56 -4.67 -20.73 8.58
N GLN A 57 -5.56 -21.69 8.41
CA GLN A 57 -6.75 -21.56 7.56
C GLN A 57 -7.71 -20.49 8.09
N ILE A 58 -7.94 -20.43 9.41
CA ILE A 58 -8.73 -19.37 10.04
C ILE A 58 -8.10 -18.00 9.77
N ARG A 59 -6.77 -17.86 9.94
CA ARG A 59 -6.07 -16.59 9.63
C ARG A 59 -6.22 -16.19 8.18
N PHE A 60 -6.10 -17.14 7.25
CA PHE A 60 -6.27 -16.89 5.83
C PHE A 60 -7.71 -16.41 5.52
N GLN A 61 -8.71 -17.03 6.14
CA GLN A 61 -10.11 -16.61 5.99
C GLN A 61 -10.35 -15.20 6.55
N THR A 62 -9.77 -14.88 7.71
CA THR A 62 -9.84 -13.52 8.28
C THR A 62 -9.18 -12.48 7.36
N GLN A 63 -8.04 -12.83 6.75
CA GLN A 63 -7.36 -11.95 5.78
C GLN A 63 -8.20 -11.72 4.52
N LEU A 64 -8.85 -12.75 3.98
CA LEU A 64 -9.74 -12.59 2.83
C LEU A 64 -10.95 -11.70 3.15
N ASN A 65 -11.53 -11.86 4.34
CA ASN A 65 -12.65 -11.03 4.77
C ASN A 65 -12.22 -9.57 4.96
N GLN A 66 -11.05 -9.34 5.56
CA GLN A 66 -10.49 -8.00 5.72
C GLN A 66 -10.18 -7.35 4.36
N LEU A 67 -9.57 -8.10 3.44
CA LEU A 67 -9.28 -7.62 2.09
C LEU A 67 -10.58 -7.29 1.33
N GLY A 68 -11.63 -8.09 1.48
CA GLY A 68 -12.95 -7.81 0.91
C GLY A 68 -13.58 -6.52 1.45
N GLN A 69 -13.47 -6.27 2.76
CA GLN A 69 -13.93 -5.02 3.37
C GLN A 69 -13.15 -3.81 2.89
N GLU A 70 -11.82 -3.91 2.79
CA GLU A 70 -10.96 -2.84 2.29
C GLU A 70 -11.28 -2.51 0.82
N VAL A 71 -11.49 -3.53 -0.03
CA VAL A 71 -11.91 -3.33 -1.43
C VAL A 71 -13.29 -2.67 -1.50
N SER A 72 -14.23 -3.05 -0.63
CA SER A 72 -15.55 -2.42 -0.61
C SER A 72 -15.49 -0.96 -0.16
N GLN A 73 -14.69 -0.65 0.86
CA GLN A 73 -14.47 0.74 1.31
C GLN A 73 -13.77 1.57 0.24
N MET A 74 -12.81 0.99 -0.48
CA MET A 74 -12.12 1.64 -1.59
C MET A 74 -13.08 1.95 -2.75
N LYS A 75 -13.96 1.01 -3.10
CA LYS A 75 -15.00 1.24 -4.12
C LYS A 75 -15.98 2.33 -3.70
N GLY A 76 -16.45 2.33 -2.45
CA GLY A 76 -17.31 3.39 -1.94
C GLY A 76 -16.62 4.76 -1.95
N SER A 77 -15.34 4.80 -1.60
CA SER A 77 -14.54 6.02 -1.66
C SER A 77 -14.39 6.53 -3.10
N LEU A 78 -14.18 5.63 -4.08
CA LEU A 78 -14.12 5.98 -5.50
C LEU A 78 -15.43 6.58 -6.02
N GLU A 79 -16.57 6.04 -5.59
CA GLU A 79 -17.89 6.58 -5.95
C GLU A 79 -18.10 7.99 -5.38
N VAL A 80 -17.69 8.21 -4.12
CA VAL A 80 -17.72 9.55 -3.51
C VAL A 80 -16.78 10.51 -4.23
N PHE A 81 -15.57 10.08 -4.59
CA PHE A 81 -14.63 10.91 -5.34
C PHE A 81 -15.15 11.25 -6.74
N ALA A 82 -15.77 10.30 -7.45
CA ALA A 82 -16.39 10.55 -8.74
C ALA A 82 -17.50 11.62 -8.66
N ASN A 83 -18.36 11.51 -7.65
CA ASN A 83 -19.40 12.51 -7.40
C ASN A 83 -18.83 13.89 -7.04
N GLN A 84 -17.71 13.94 -6.31
CA GLN A 84 -17.01 15.19 -6.01
C GLN A 84 -16.39 15.82 -7.24
N LEU A 85 -15.84 15.01 -8.16
CA LEU A 85 -15.31 15.51 -9.44
C LEU A 85 -16.41 16.13 -10.30
N GLU A 86 -17.57 15.48 -10.40
CA GLU A 86 -18.72 16.02 -11.14
C GLU A 86 -19.17 17.38 -10.58
N GLN A 87 -19.26 17.50 -9.26
CA GLN A 87 -19.60 18.77 -8.59
C GLN A 87 -18.55 19.86 -8.83
N ILE A 88 -17.26 19.50 -8.92
CA ILE A 88 -16.19 20.44 -9.22
C ILE A 88 -16.30 20.93 -10.67
N GLU A 89 -16.57 20.05 -11.62
CA GLU A 89 -16.78 20.45 -13.02
C GLU A 89 -17.98 21.39 -13.18
N GLU A 90 -19.09 21.11 -12.48
CA GLU A 90 -20.26 21.98 -12.49
C GLU A 90 -19.95 23.35 -11.90
N ARG A 91 -19.21 23.39 -10.79
CA ARG A 91 -18.75 24.64 -10.19
C ARG A 91 -17.82 25.42 -11.12
N GLN A 92 -16.92 24.73 -11.82
CA GLN A 92 -16.05 25.35 -12.81
C GLN A 92 -16.86 25.94 -13.98
N ARG A 93 -17.84 25.20 -14.52
CA ARG A 93 -18.74 25.70 -15.57
C ARG A 93 -19.49 26.96 -15.12
N ASN A 94 -20.01 26.96 -13.90
CA ASN A 94 -20.68 28.12 -13.32
C ASN A 94 -19.73 29.32 -13.20
N LEU A 95 -18.50 29.09 -12.73
CA LEU A 95 -17.48 30.13 -12.62
C LEU A 95 -17.11 30.74 -13.98
N TYR A 96 -16.98 29.92 -15.03
CA TYR A 96 -16.75 30.41 -16.40
C TYR A 96 -17.92 31.26 -16.92
N GLN A 97 -19.16 30.90 -16.58
CA GLN A 97 -20.35 31.71 -16.92
C GLN A 97 -20.34 33.05 -16.19
N MET A 98 -20.01 33.06 -14.89
CA MET A 98 -19.89 34.29 -14.11
C MET A 98 -18.79 35.22 -14.64
N ILE A 99 -17.65 34.67 -15.09
CA ILE A 99 -16.56 35.47 -15.68
C ILE A 99 -16.99 36.07 -17.04
N ASP A 100 -17.70 35.31 -17.88
CA ASP A 100 -18.25 35.81 -19.15
C ASP A 100 -19.32 36.91 -18.93
N GLU A 101 -20.15 36.77 -17.89
CA GLU A 101 -21.10 37.82 -17.47
C GLU A 101 -20.39 39.09 -16.96
N VAL A 102 -19.30 38.94 -16.20
CA VAL A 102 -18.45 40.06 -15.76
C VAL A 102 -17.75 40.73 -16.96
N GLN A 103 -17.36 39.97 -17.97
CA GLN A 103 -16.67 40.47 -19.17
C GLN A 103 -17.61 41.15 -20.18
N LYS A 104 -18.90 40.82 -20.17
CA LYS A 104 -19.94 41.42 -21.04
C LYS A 104 -20.56 42.73 -20.52
N GLY A 105 -20.05 43.26 -19.41
CA GLY A 105 -20.33 44.63 -18.99
C GLY A 105 -21.66 44.79 -18.24
N SER A 106 -21.59 44.72 -16.93
CA SER A 106 -22.45 45.51 -16.04
C SER A 106 -21.68 45.89 -14.78
N THR A 107 -21.57 47.19 -14.58
CA THR A 107 -20.80 47.89 -13.56
C THR A 107 -21.45 47.78 -12.18
N ASN A 108 -20.68 47.37 -11.16
CA ASN A 108 -20.63 48.05 -9.86
C ASN A 108 -19.51 47.48 -8.96
N PRO A 109 -18.41 48.22 -8.70
CA PRO A 109 -17.43 47.82 -7.70
C PRO A 109 -17.75 48.52 -6.38
N SER A 110 -18.57 47.89 -5.52
CA SER A 110 -18.66 48.27 -4.10
C SER A 110 -19.22 47.12 -3.27
N ARG A 111 -18.41 46.68 -2.29
CA ARG A 111 -18.55 45.52 -1.38
C ARG A 111 -18.37 44.19 -2.12
N VAL A 112 -17.31 43.42 -1.90
CA VAL A 112 -16.88 42.87 -0.60
C VAL A 112 -15.35 42.83 -0.53
N SER A 113 -14.79 43.45 0.52
CA SER A 113 -13.42 43.16 0.96
C SER A 113 -13.41 41.78 1.63
N ALA A 114 -13.14 40.75 0.84
CA ALA A 114 -12.71 39.44 1.33
C ALA A 114 -11.21 39.29 1.01
N PRO A 115 -10.40 38.67 1.89
CA PRO A 115 -8.96 38.62 1.69
C PRO A 115 -8.68 37.82 0.41
N VAL A 116 -8.01 38.48 -0.54
CA VAL A 116 -7.42 37.85 -1.72
C VAL A 116 -6.39 36.84 -1.22
N ASN A 117 -6.76 35.56 -1.19
CA ASN A 117 -5.85 34.47 -0.81
C ASN A 117 -6.04 33.27 -1.78
N GLN A 118 -4.98 32.99 -2.54
CA GLN A 118 -4.49 31.66 -2.95
C GLN A 118 -5.30 30.71 -3.85
N ASP A 119 -6.30 31.12 -4.61
CA ASP A 119 -7.15 30.14 -5.33
C ASP A 119 -6.57 29.57 -6.66
N THR A 120 -5.55 30.19 -7.28
CA THR A 120 -4.93 29.62 -8.49
C THR A 120 -3.76 28.67 -8.21
N GLY A 121 -3.08 28.84 -7.06
CA GLY A 121 -1.94 28.00 -6.67
C GLY A 121 -2.36 26.64 -6.13
N ASP A 122 -3.38 26.60 -5.27
CA ASP A 122 -3.85 25.34 -4.66
C ASP A 122 -4.41 24.36 -5.70
N GLY A 123 -5.07 24.88 -6.75
CA GLY A 123 -5.54 24.07 -7.88
C GLY A 123 -4.42 23.41 -8.69
N VAL A 124 -3.35 24.16 -8.98
CA VAL A 124 -2.18 23.65 -9.72
C VAL A 124 -1.39 22.66 -8.88
N ASP A 125 -1.15 23.00 -7.60
CA ASP A 125 -0.48 22.12 -6.64
C ASP A 125 -1.23 20.80 -6.49
N ARG A 126 -2.56 20.85 -6.33
CA ARG A 126 -3.40 19.66 -6.21
C ARG A 126 -3.33 18.80 -7.47
N ALA A 127 -3.36 19.39 -8.66
CA ALA A 127 -3.26 18.66 -9.92
C ALA A 127 -1.89 17.97 -10.09
N ALA A 128 -0.79 18.68 -9.79
CA ALA A 128 0.56 18.13 -9.85
C ALA A 128 0.75 16.98 -8.85
N TYR A 129 0.26 17.16 -7.61
CA TYR A 129 0.28 16.11 -6.59
C TYR A 129 -0.56 14.90 -7.01
N GLN A 130 -1.77 15.12 -7.53
CA GLN A 130 -2.66 14.02 -7.95
C GLN A 130 -2.06 13.23 -9.11
N SER A 131 -1.46 13.89 -10.09
CA SER A 131 -0.75 13.22 -11.20
C SER A 131 0.38 12.32 -10.68
N ALA A 132 1.15 12.77 -9.69
CA ALA A 132 2.18 11.95 -9.06
C ALA A 132 1.59 10.74 -8.29
N VAL A 133 0.44 10.91 -7.64
CA VAL A 133 -0.29 9.83 -6.96
C VAL A 133 -0.84 8.80 -7.95
N ASP A 134 -1.36 9.23 -9.09
CA ASP A 134 -1.92 8.35 -10.12
C ASP A 134 -0.85 7.40 -10.69
N LEU A 135 0.40 7.89 -10.86
CA LEU A 135 1.55 7.06 -11.23
C LEU A 135 1.80 5.92 -10.22
N VAL A 136 1.48 6.13 -8.94
CA VAL A 136 1.64 5.10 -7.90
C VAL A 136 0.49 4.10 -7.92
N LEU A 137 -0.75 4.59 -7.96
CA LEU A 137 -1.95 3.78 -7.72
C LEU A 137 -2.47 3.10 -8.98
N ASN A 138 -2.45 3.79 -10.12
CA ASN A 138 -3.05 3.33 -11.36
C ASN A 138 -1.98 2.65 -12.23
N ASP A 139 -0.88 3.37 -12.49
CA ASP A 139 0.10 2.92 -13.48
C ASP A 139 1.20 2.05 -12.85
N LYS A 140 1.35 2.13 -11.52
CA LYS A 140 2.40 1.43 -10.73
C LYS A 140 3.82 1.73 -11.22
N GLN A 141 4.01 2.92 -11.79
CA GLN A 141 5.28 3.41 -12.32
C GLN A 141 6.08 4.08 -11.21
N TYR A 142 6.61 3.29 -10.27
CA TYR A 142 7.24 3.81 -9.06
C TYR A 142 8.45 4.73 -9.30
N GLY A 143 9.27 4.45 -10.32
CA GLY A 143 10.38 5.33 -10.68
C GLY A 143 9.94 6.70 -11.20
N GLN A 144 8.87 6.73 -12.02
CA GLN A 144 8.29 7.99 -12.50
C GLN A 144 7.59 8.74 -11.37
N ALA A 145 6.87 8.03 -10.49
CA ALA A 145 6.27 8.62 -9.31
C ALA A 145 7.31 9.25 -8.37
N ILE A 146 8.46 8.60 -8.15
CA ILE A 146 9.57 9.17 -7.39
C ILE A 146 10.02 10.49 -8.01
N THR A 147 10.28 10.50 -9.32
CA THR A 147 10.71 11.71 -10.05
C THR A 147 9.66 12.82 -9.94
N ALA A 148 8.37 12.48 -10.06
CA ALA A 148 7.27 13.42 -9.96
C ALA A 148 7.13 14.01 -8.55
N PHE A 149 7.27 13.20 -7.49
CA PHE A 149 7.24 13.70 -6.11
C PHE A 149 8.50 14.53 -5.78
N GLU A 150 9.67 14.18 -6.30
CA GLU A 150 10.89 14.97 -6.17
C GLU A 150 10.73 16.35 -6.83
N ALA A 151 10.20 16.41 -8.05
CA ALA A 151 9.88 17.67 -8.72
C ALA A 151 8.83 18.46 -7.92
N PHE A 152 7.76 17.80 -7.45
CA PHE A 152 6.69 18.45 -6.71
C PHE A 152 7.21 19.20 -5.46
N VAL A 153 8.08 18.58 -4.66
CA VAL A 153 8.59 19.21 -3.43
C VAL A 153 9.59 20.35 -3.70
N ILE A 154 10.16 20.42 -4.91
CA ILE A 154 11.05 21.50 -5.36
C ILE A 154 10.23 22.66 -5.93
N ASP A 155 9.28 22.34 -6.81
CA ASP A 155 8.51 23.33 -7.58
C ASP A 155 7.38 23.96 -6.74
N HIS A 156 6.85 23.21 -5.77
CA HIS A 156 5.73 23.62 -4.93
C HIS A 156 6.09 23.60 -3.41
N PRO A 157 7.16 24.27 -2.97
CA PRO A 157 7.71 24.12 -1.61
C PRO A 157 6.80 24.68 -0.50
N LYS A 158 5.81 25.51 -0.87
CA LYS A 158 4.81 26.09 0.04
C LYS A 158 3.48 25.34 0.03
N SER A 159 3.36 24.28 -0.77
CA SER A 159 2.12 23.55 -0.91
C SER A 159 1.71 22.85 0.39
N SER A 160 0.41 22.83 0.67
CA SER A 160 -0.16 22.03 1.77
C SER A 160 0.07 20.53 1.57
N TYR A 161 0.32 20.09 0.32
CA TYR A 161 0.58 18.70 -0.02
C TYR A 161 2.03 18.25 0.17
N VAL A 162 3.00 19.16 0.40
CA VAL A 162 4.42 18.80 0.58
C VAL A 162 4.65 17.70 1.62
N PRO A 163 4.10 17.74 2.86
CA PRO A 163 4.32 16.65 3.81
C PRO A 163 3.76 15.31 3.32
N ASN A 164 2.66 15.31 2.57
CA ASN A 164 2.12 14.09 1.97
C ASN A 164 3.01 13.59 0.83
N ALA A 165 3.52 14.49 -0.03
CA ALA A 165 4.44 14.16 -1.12
C ALA A 165 5.75 13.58 -0.60
N GLN A 166 6.33 14.18 0.44
CA GLN A 166 7.53 13.66 1.14
C GLN A 166 7.27 12.28 1.75
N TYR A 167 6.09 12.07 2.34
CA TYR A 167 5.71 10.76 2.86
C TYR A 167 5.59 9.70 1.73
N TRP A 168 4.95 10.04 0.61
CA TRP A 168 4.88 9.16 -0.56
C TRP A 168 6.26 8.84 -1.12
N LEU A 169 7.11 9.86 -1.29
CA LEU A 169 8.49 9.71 -1.73
C LEU A 169 9.26 8.74 -0.82
N GLY A 170 9.16 8.91 0.49
CA GLY A 170 9.75 7.99 1.47
C GLY A 170 9.26 6.54 1.32
N GLN A 171 7.96 6.33 1.10
CA GLN A 171 7.40 5.00 0.89
C GLN A 171 7.88 4.35 -0.42
N LEU A 172 7.97 5.13 -1.50
CA LEU A 172 8.43 4.64 -2.80
C LEU A 172 9.93 4.31 -2.77
N LEU A 173 10.75 5.19 -2.20
CA LEU A 173 12.18 4.94 -1.99
C LEU A 173 12.39 3.70 -1.12
N TYR A 174 11.58 3.52 -0.07
CA TYR A 174 11.59 2.31 0.72
C TYR A 174 11.24 1.10 -0.18
N LYS A 175 10.21 1.16 -1.02
CA LYS A 175 9.89 0.05 -1.92
C LYS A 175 11.06 -0.31 -2.86
N GLU A 176 11.77 0.68 -3.37
CA GLU A 176 12.95 0.54 -4.23
C GLU A 176 14.25 0.16 -3.47
N LYS A 177 14.14 -0.19 -2.18
CA LYS A 177 15.28 -0.55 -1.29
C LYS A 177 16.28 0.59 -1.07
N LYS A 178 15.93 1.82 -1.47
CA LYS A 178 16.63 3.08 -1.21
C LYS A 178 16.36 3.55 0.23
N ARG A 179 16.84 2.77 1.20
CA ARG A 179 16.50 2.91 2.63
C ARG A 179 16.99 4.23 3.24
N ASN A 180 18.21 4.64 2.90
CA ASN A 180 18.79 5.89 3.42
C ASN A 180 18.03 7.10 2.87
N GLU A 181 17.72 7.12 1.57
CA GLU A 181 16.95 8.20 0.95
C GLU A 181 15.52 8.24 1.50
N ALA A 182 14.89 7.08 1.68
CA ALA A 182 13.57 6.98 2.29
C ALA A 182 13.54 7.58 3.70
N ARG A 183 14.58 7.30 4.50
CA ARG A 183 14.72 7.85 5.85
C ARG A 183 14.79 9.37 5.83
N VAL A 184 15.56 9.95 4.91
CA VAL A 184 15.66 11.41 4.75
C VAL A 184 14.30 12.02 4.40
N ALA A 185 13.57 11.43 3.45
CA ALA A 185 12.24 11.91 3.08
C ALA A 185 11.26 11.90 4.26
N PHE A 186 11.25 10.83 5.07
CA PHE A 186 10.42 10.78 6.28
C PHE A 186 10.89 11.77 7.35
N LEU A 187 12.20 12.00 7.53
CA LEU A 187 12.71 12.99 8.48
C LEU A 187 12.25 14.41 8.13
N VAL A 188 12.18 14.73 6.83
CA VAL A 188 11.61 16.01 6.40
C VAL A 188 10.19 16.18 6.91
N VAL A 189 9.35 15.13 6.85
CA VAL A 189 7.99 15.14 7.40
C VAL A 189 8.03 15.36 8.92
N THR A 190 8.89 14.67 9.65
CA THR A 190 8.93 14.76 11.12
C THR A 190 9.44 16.09 11.64
N ASP A 191 10.40 16.69 10.95
CA ASP A 191 11.16 17.83 11.45
C ASP A 191 10.57 19.15 10.97
N LYS A 192 10.08 19.20 9.72
CA LYS A 192 9.55 20.44 9.13
C LYS A 192 8.02 20.57 9.23
N TYR A 193 7.30 19.48 9.45
CA TYR A 193 5.84 19.47 9.42
C TYR A 193 5.24 18.83 10.69
N PRO A 194 5.42 19.46 11.87
CA PRO A 194 4.95 18.95 13.17
C PRO A 194 3.44 18.67 13.22
N ASP A 195 2.65 19.45 12.49
CA ASP A 195 1.18 19.35 12.47
C ASP A 195 0.65 18.41 11.38
N SER A 196 1.53 17.79 10.59
CA SER A 196 1.10 16.89 9.52
C SER A 196 0.44 15.63 10.06
N ASN A 197 -0.68 15.25 9.46
CA ASN A 197 -1.32 13.94 9.71
C ASN A 197 -0.47 12.74 9.28
N LYS A 198 0.68 12.94 8.61
CA LYS A 198 1.65 11.89 8.25
C LYS A 198 2.82 11.79 9.22
N ARG A 199 2.97 12.71 10.17
CA ARG A 199 4.15 12.75 11.05
C ARG A 199 4.29 11.49 11.90
N ALA A 200 3.20 11.03 12.51
CA ALA A 200 3.20 9.80 13.31
C ALA A 200 3.64 8.58 12.49
N ASP A 201 3.10 8.42 11.28
CA ASP A 201 3.48 7.34 10.37
C ASP A 201 4.93 7.47 9.91
N ALA A 202 5.39 8.68 9.57
CA ALA A 202 6.77 8.95 9.18
C ALA A 202 7.76 8.59 10.28
N MET A 203 7.50 8.96 11.54
CA MET A 203 8.31 8.57 12.69
C MET A 203 8.41 7.06 12.84
N PHE A 204 7.28 6.35 12.74
CA PHE A 204 7.26 4.90 12.77
C PHE A 204 8.07 4.29 11.62
N LYS A 205 7.94 4.82 10.39
CA LYS A 205 8.72 4.37 9.23
C LYS A 205 10.21 4.58 9.40
N ILE A 206 10.64 5.70 9.98
CA ILE A 206 12.06 5.94 10.33
C ILE A 206 12.55 4.86 11.30
N GLY A 207 11.77 4.56 12.34
CA GLY A 207 12.10 3.49 13.29
C GLY A 207 12.29 2.13 12.60
N ILE A 208 11.40 1.78 11.66
CA ILE A 208 11.50 0.54 10.87
C ILE A 208 12.76 0.52 10.01
N ILE A 209 13.09 1.64 9.37
CA ILE A 209 14.29 1.76 8.54
C ILE A 209 15.55 1.64 9.40
N ASP A 210 15.59 2.34 10.53
CA ASP A 210 16.74 2.32 11.44
C ASP A 210 16.96 0.94 12.06
N GLU A 211 15.88 0.23 12.41
CA GLU A 211 15.94 -1.17 12.85
C GLU A 211 16.58 -2.05 11.77
N TYR A 212 16.15 -1.90 10.51
CA TYR A 212 16.69 -2.64 9.38
C TYR A 212 18.16 -2.32 9.08
N LEU A 213 18.57 -1.06 9.25
CA LEU A 213 19.96 -0.61 9.05
C LEU A 213 20.86 -0.96 10.24
N GLY A 214 20.33 -1.53 11.32
CA GLY A 214 21.08 -1.87 12.53
C GLY A 214 21.26 -0.70 13.51
N ASN A 215 20.67 0.46 13.23
CA ASN A 215 20.69 1.66 14.07
C ASN A 215 19.68 1.54 15.23
N LYS A 216 19.84 0.52 16.08
CA LYS A 216 18.85 0.14 17.10
C LYS A 216 18.48 1.27 18.06
N ASP A 217 19.43 2.10 18.46
CA ASP A 217 19.17 3.20 19.39
C ASP A 217 18.30 4.29 18.74
N SER A 218 18.56 4.61 17.47
CA SER A 218 17.72 5.51 16.70
C SER A 218 16.32 4.92 16.51
N ALA A 219 16.22 3.63 16.20
CA ALA A 219 14.94 2.93 16.06
C ALA A 219 14.11 3.01 17.36
N ARG A 220 14.71 2.68 18.51
CA ARG A 220 14.06 2.81 19.82
C ARG A 220 13.60 4.24 20.08
N SER A 221 14.45 5.23 19.78
CA SER A 221 14.12 6.65 19.96
C SER A 221 12.88 7.05 19.16
N PHE A 222 12.83 6.72 17.87
CA PHE A 222 11.69 7.06 17.01
C PHE A 222 10.41 6.31 17.39
N TYR A 223 10.50 5.04 17.77
CA TYR A 223 9.34 4.32 18.29
C TYR A 223 8.81 4.94 19.58
N GLN A 224 9.68 5.30 20.52
CA GLN A 224 9.28 5.94 21.77
C GLN A 224 8.67 7.32 21.53
N LYS A 225 9.26 8.15 20.65
CA LYS A 225 8.67 9.43 20.24
C LYS A 225 7.28 9.24 19.65
N THR A 226 7.09 8.26 18.77
CA THR A 226 5.77 7.97 18.17
C THR A 226 4.73 7.63 19.24
N ILE A 227 5.10 6.81 20.24
CA ILE A 227 4.21 6.43 21.35
C ILE A 227 3.87 7.63 22.24
N ASN A 228 4.85 8.47 22.54
CA ASN A 228 4.69 9.59 23.47
C ASN A 228 3.94 10.76 22.83
N GLU A 229 4.25 11.10 21.58
CA GLU A 229 3.69 12.26 20.88
C GLU A 229 2.35 11.93 20.21
N TYR A 230 2.11 10.66 19.83
CA TYR A 230 0.89 10.23 19.14
C TYR A 230 0.23 8.99 19.75
N PRO A 231 -0.09 8.97 21.06
CA PRO A 231 -0.49 7.76 21.79
C PRO A 231 -1.76 7.08 21.27
N SER A 232 -2.67 7.83 20.63
CA SER A 232 -3.91 7.30 20.05
C SER A 232 -3.78 6.83 18.59
N SER A 233 -2.61 7.00 17.97
CA SER A 233 -2.39 6.63 16.57
C SER A 233 -2.15 5.12 16.38
N SER A 234 -2.52 4.60 15.20
CA SER A 234 -2.14 3.24 14.79
C SER A 234 -0.61 3.05 14.81
N ALA A 235 0.13 4.09 14.39
CA ALA A 235 1.60 4.12 14.41
C ALA A 235 2.18 3.92 15.81
N ALA A 236 1.57 4.48 16.87
CA ALA A 236 2.00 4.26 18.24
C ALA A 236 1.81 2.80 18.68
N GLY A 237 0.66 2.19 18.35
CA GLY A 237 0.43 0.77 18.64
C GLY A 237 1.44 -0.15 17.95
N LEU A 238 1.76 0.13 16.68
CA LEU A 238 2.80 -0.60 15.93
C LEU A 238 4.21 -0.35 16.50
N SER A 239 4.52 0.89 16.88
CA SER A 239 5.80 1.26 17.50
C SER A 239 6.00 0.54 18.84
N ALA A 240 4.98 0.48 19.68
CA ALA A 240 5.05 -0.24 20.95
C ALA A 240 5.29 -1.74 20.76
N LYS A 241 4.68 -2.34 19.72
CA LYS A 241 4.93 -3.74 19.36
C LYS A 241 6.38 -3.96 18.90
N ARG A 242 6.91 -3.06 18.07
CA ARG A 242 8.31 -3.14 17.58
C ARG A 242 9.32 -2.93 18.70
N LEU A 243 9.10 -1.95 19.57
CA LEU A 243 9.99 -1.64 20.69
C LEU A 243 10.15 -2.83 21.66
N LYS A 244 9.09 -3.61 21.88
CA LYS A 244 9.14 -4.85 22.68
C LYS A 244 9.94 -5.99 22.02
N ALA A 245 10.16 -5.93 20.70
CA ALA A 245 10.84 -6.97 19.93
C ALA A 245 12.32 -6.65 19.63
N LEU A 246 12.79 -5.45 20.00
CA LEU A 246 14.10 -4.87 19.66
C LEU A 246 15.22 -5.21 20.66
#